data_AF-A0A017T9A0-F1
#
_entry.id   AF-A0A017T9A0-F1
#
_cell.length_a   1.000
_cell.length_b   1.000
_cell.length_c   1.000
_cell.angle_alpha   90.00
_cell.angle_beta   90.00
_cell.angle_gamma   90.00
#
_symmetry.space_group_name_H-M   'P 1'
#
loop_
_entity.id
_entity.type
_entity.pdbx_description
1 polymer ?
#
loop_
_entity_poly.entity_id
_entity_poly.type
_entity_poly.pdbx_seq_one_letter_code
_entity_poly.pdbx_strand_id
1 'polypeptide(L)'
;MHAAMTKKAIILRSSAAVLVATGLGLGCAAAAGGGATSEQQRIAALSASDVGLCFPSSITPPSAVNTEVLTGLLVAVRPAVMECLVSPQSRGAAQETTVNLKTTAGGGKLQHNISGPNLTPEGAVCVKEALDRHFAAVQGFAALAAAANPPVSGEAQVTHKAGVSPTVRLGENESSDVAGAVRLAQTTWCECYEPWKAAAPHPLNATLSSQGGMALTAKFEPAADPASQKVAECLSGKISDVKFTARSSQINVPYTFMFVHSGNAAPLTDVPPEVQIRQLDGVRTQRAARAVIALGGRMAAAQAYDALGKKYNAAPDSVPVEDLTKGCAALLATDDAWLETLNQQLEIDEQTLALVQQLKAKDAEWGRAEEASKNAVDVTKQDIETAKQMKTGDAGACPRDAK
;
A
#
# COMPACT_ATOMS: atom_id res chain seq x y z
N MET A 1 -33.33 -26.27 38.11
CA MET A 1 -32.12 -25.45 38.38
C MET A 1 -32.00 -24.41 37.29
N HIS A 2 -32.65 -23.26 37.48
CA HIS A 2 -32.59 -22.09 36.60
C HIS A 2 -31.58 -21.14 37.23
N ALA A 3 -30.34 -21.12 36.74
CA ALA A 3 -29.38 -20.09 37.12
C ALA A 3 -29.79 -18.79 36.41
N ALA A 4 -30.18 -17.79 37.20
CA ALA A 4 -30.55 -16.48 36.71
C ALA A 4 -29.36 -15.82 36.00
N MET A 5 -29.27 -15.95 34.68
CA MET A 5 -28.49 -15.05 33.86
C MET A 5 -29.13 -13.67 33.98
N THR A 6 -28.53 -12.82 34.80
CA THR A 6 -28.86 -11.40 34.94
C THR A 6 -28.99 -10.80 33.53
N LYS A 7 -30.19 -10.33 33.18
CA LYS A 7 -30.49 -9.60 31.93
C LYS A 7 -29.65 -8.33 31.85
N LYS A 8 -28.38 -8.43 31.46
CA LYS A 8 -27.63 -7.32 30.88
C LYS A 8 -27.91 -7.39 29.39
N ALA A 9 -28.79 -6.52 28.92
CA ALA A 9 -29.00 -6.33 27.49
C ALA A 9 -27.63 -6.08 26.85
N ILE A 10 -27.20 -7.00 25.98
CA ILE A 10 -26.03 -6.83 25.12
C ILE A 10 -26.44 -5.77 24.08
N ILE A 11 -26.35 -4.51 24.48
CA ILE A 11 -26.40 -3.36 23.58
C ILE A 11 -24.94 -2.97 23.40
N LEU A 12 -24.24 -3.68 22.52
CA LEU A 12 -22.97 -3.22 21.98
C LEU A 12 -23.30 -1.96 21.17
N ARG A 13 -23.02 -0.80 21.77
CA ARG A 13 -23.17 0.50 21.12
C ARG A 13 -22.28 0.48 19.88
N SER A 14 -22.91 0.38 18.72
CA SER A 14 -22.30 0.53 17.40
C SER A 14 -21.88 2.00 17.23
N SER A 15 -20.86 2.42 17.96
CA SER A 15 -20.17 3.69 17.78
C SER A 15 -18.79 3.37 17.26
N ALA A 16 -18.74 2.76 16.07
CA ALA A 16 -17.50 2.69 15.30
C ALA A 16 -17.18 4.12 14.86
N ALA A 17 -16.33 4.77 15.65
CA ALA A 17 -15.61 5.94 15.20
C ALA A 17 -14.92 5.57 13.89
N VAL A 18 -15.28 6.30 12.84
CA VAL A 18 -14.74 6.17 11.50
C VAL A 18 -13.22 6.20 11.62
N LEU A 19 -12.56 5.06 11.35
CA LEU A 19 -11.14 5.01 11.11
C LEU A 19 -10.94 5.72 9.78
N VAL A 20 -10.79 7.04 9.84
CA VAL A 20 -10.44 7.83 8.66
C VAL A 20 -9.03 7.37 8.31
N ALA A 21 -8.92 6.50 7.32
CA ALA A 21 -7.69 6.20 6.60
C ALA A 21 -7.26 7.44 5.80
N THR A 22 -7.16 8.60 6.46
CA THR A 22 -6.47 9.78 5.97
C THR A 22 -5.02 9.37 5.86
N GLY A 23 -4.60 9.16 4.61
CA GLY A 23 -3.27 8.77 4.26
C GLY A 23 -2.25 9.74 4.82
N LEU A 24 -1.68 9.41 5.96
CA LEU A 24 -0.45 10.04 6.44
C LEU A 24 0.73 9.32 5.81
N GLY A 25 0.76 9.17 4.48
CA GLY A 25 2.05 8.95 3.83
C GLY A 25 2.96 10.10 4.22
N LEU A 26 4.27 9.87 4.31
CA LEU A 26 5.22 10.98 4.52
C LEU A 26 5.19 12.01 3.36
N GLY A 27 4.39 11.77 2.33
CA GLY A 27 3.71 12.79 1.54
C GLY A 27 2.20 12.83 1.80
N CYS A 28 1.70 14.02 2.15
CA CYS A 28 0.29 14.45 2.17
C CYS A 28 -0.46 14.41 3.51
N ALA A 29 0.03 15.14 4.52
CA ALA A 29 -0.88 16.00 5.27
C ALA A 29 -1.15 17.25 4.44
N ALA A 30 -2.42 17.56 4.20
CA ALA A 30 -2.88 18.75 3.50
C ALA A 30 -2.47 20.01 4.26
N ALA A 31 -1.28 20.55 3.97
CA ALA A 31 -1.01 21.96 4.14
C ALA A 31 -1.48 22.66 2.85
N ALA A 32 -2.65 23.29 2.94
CA ALA A 32 -3.16 24.17 1.91
C ALA A 32 -2.08 25.20 1.51
N GLY A 33 -1.73 25.25 0.23
CA GLY A 33 -1.02 26.39 -0.38
C GLY A 33 0.51 26.41 -0.34
N GLY A 34 1.19 25.37 0.15
CA GLY A 34 2.67 25.31 0.16
C GLY A 34 3.29 24.55 -1.03
N GLY A 35 4.37 25.08 -1.60
CA GLY A 35 5.26 24.33 -2.51
C GLY A 35 5.91 23.12 -1.83
N ALA A 36 6.48 22.20 -2.62
CA ALA A 36 7.20 21.04 -2.09
C ALA A 36 8.37 21.47 -1.18
N THR A 37 8.59 20.76 -0.07
CA THR A 37 9.75 21.01 0.81
C THR A 37 11.03 20.48 0.17
N SER A 38 12.20 20.98 0.60
CA SER A 38 13.49 20.47 0.12
C SER A 38 13.64 18.97 0.38
N GLU A 39 13.21 18.48 1.55
CA GLU A 39 13.22 17.04 1.87
C GLU A 39 12.36 16.24 0.88
N GLN A 40 11.14 16.70 0.59
CA GLN A 40 10.21 16.06 -0.35
C GLN A 40 10.79 15.99 -1.77
N GLN A 41 11.44 17.07 -2.21
CA GLN A 41 12.10 17.11 -3.51
C GLN A 41 13.27 16.14 -3.59
N ARG A 42 14.09 16.01 -2.53
CA ARG A 42 15.21 15.06 -2.46
C ARG A 42 14.73 13.61 -2.56
N ILE A 43 13.67 13.25 -1.85
CA ILE A 43 13.05 11.92 -1.94
C ILE A 43 12.47 11.65 -3.33
N ALA A 44 11.74 12.62 -3.89
CA ALA A 44 11.10 12.48 -5.20
C ALA A 44 12.11 12.42 -6.36
N ALA A 45 13.26 13.09 -6.23
CA ALA A 45 14.31 13.12 -7.24
C ALA A 45 14.93 11.73 -7.48
N LEU A 46 14.92 10.86 -6.46
CA LEU A 46 15.41 9.50 -6.57
C LEU A 46 14.29 8.60 -7.09
N SER A 47 14.30 8.41 -8.41
CA SER A 47 13.28 7.65 -9.14
C SER A 47 13.44 6.14 -8.99
N ALA A 48 13.40 5.65 -7.74
CA ALA A 48 13.36 4.22 -7.46
C ALA A 48 12.14 3.54 -8.09
N SER A 49 12.31 2.31 -8.54
CA SER A 49 11.22 1.45 -9.02
C SER A 49 10.83 0.47 -7.93
N ASP A 50 9.52 0.30 -7.72
CA ASP A 50 9.01 -0.65 -6.73
C ASP A 50 8.88 -2.03 -7.37
N VAL A 51 9.81 -2.94 -7.07
CA VAL A 51 9.77 -4.32 -7.57
C VAL A 51 8.64 -5.12 -6.93
N GLY A 52 8.08 -4.66 -5.80
CA GLY A 52 6.91 -5.25 -5.18
C GLY A 52 5.65 -5.18 -6.07
N LEU A 53 5.62 -4.29 -7.05
CA LEU A 53 4.54 -4.19 -8.04
C LEU A 53 4.49 -5.40 -8.99
N CYS A 54 5.63 -6.07 -9.17
CA CYS A 54 5.75 -7.28 -9.97
C CYS A 54 5.30 -8.52 -9.19
N PHE A 55 5.41 -8.47 -7.86
CA PHE A 55 5.14 -9.58 -6.96
C PHE A 55 4.18 -9.15 -5.85
N PRO A 56 2.91 -8.85 -6.18
CA PRO A 56 1.94 -8.44 -5.18
C PRO A 56 1.86 -9.50 -4.09
N SER A 57 2.01 -9.07 -2.84
CA SER A 57 1.88 -9.96 -1.70
C SER A 57 0.48 -10.57 -1.67
N SER A 58 0.38 -11.88 -1.41
CA SER A 58 -0.92 -12.51 -1.21
C SER A 58 -1.63 -11.86 -0.03
N ILE A 59 -2.86 -11.42 -0.26
CA ILE A 59 -3.78 -10.95 0.77
C ILE A 59 -4.87 -12.01 0.89
N THR A 60 -5.04 -12.55 2.10
CA THR A 60 -6.19 -13.39 2.43
C THR A 60 -7.27 -12.47 3.02
N PRO A 61 -8.37 -12.22 2.29
CA PRO A 61 -9.46 -11.41 2.82
C PRO A 61 -10.18 -12.16 3.94
N PRO A 62 -10.86 -11.44 4.85
CA PRO A 62 -11.82 -12.04 5.78
C PRO A 62 -12.92 -12.82 5.06
N SER A 63 -13.68 -13.62 5.80
CA SER A 63 -14.74 -14.50 5.28
C SER A 63 -15.92 -13.77 4.61
N ALA A 64 -15.99 -12.45 4.73
CA ALA A 64 -17.00 -11.61 4.07
C ALA A 64 -16.34 -10.33 3.52
N VAL A 65 -16.82 -9.84 2.38
CA VAL A 65 -16.47 -8.51 1.85
C VAL A 65 -17.41 -7.48 2.45
N ASN A 66 -16.85 -6.41 2.97
CA ASN A 66 -17.56 -5.19 3.37
C ASN A 66 -16.78 -3.96 2.87
N THR A 67 -17.27 -2.77 3.22
CA THR A 67 -16.66 -1.50 2.81
C THR A 67 -15.20 -1.40 3.25
N GLU A 68 -14.89 -1.79 4.48
CA GLU A 68 -13.54 -1.74 5.03
C GLU A 68 -12.58 -2.66 4.27
N VAL A 69 -12.98 -3.90 3.98
CA VAL A 69 -12.17 -4.83 3.16
C VAL A 69 -11.89 -4.23 1.78
N LEU A 70 -12.89 -3.68 1.10
CA LEU A 70 -12.70 -3.05 -0.21
C LEU A 70 -11.80 -1.82 -0.15
N THR A 71 -11.99 -0.95 0.84
CA THR A 71 -11.15 0.22 1.05
C THR A 71 -9.71 -0.19 1.36
N GLY A 72 -9.48 -1.19 2.20
CA GLY A 72 -8.14 -1.69 2.49
C GLY A 72 -7.44 -2.26 1.24
N LEU A 73 -8.15 -3.01 0.40
CA LEU A 73 -7.62 -3.48 -0.89
C LEU A 73 -7.31 -2.31 -1.84
N LEU A 74 -8.14 -1.27 -1.87
CA LEU A 74 -7.87 -0.05 -2.64
C LEU A 74 -6.65 0.72 -2.11
N VAL A 75 -6.40 0.72 -0.80
CA VAL A 75 -5.19 1.30 -0.20
C VAL A 75 -3.96 0.47 -0.59
N ALA A 76 -4.07 -0.86 -0.60
CA ALA A 76 -2.96 -1.76 -0.97
C ALA A 76 -2.47 -1.56 -2.41
N VAL A 77 -3.34 -1.13 -3.34
CA VAL A 77 -2.96 -0.86 -4.73
C VAL A 77 -2.30 0.51 -4.93
N ARG A 78 -2.26 1.38 -3.91
CA ARG A 78 -1.72 2.75 -4.02
C ARG A 78 -0.33 2.82 -4.66
N PRO A 79 0.65 1.95 -4.34
CA PRO A 79 1.94 1.96 -5.01
C PRO A 79 1.85 1.77 -6.53
N ALA A 80 0.98 0.87 -7.00
CA ALA A 80 0.77 0.64 -8.43
C ALA A 80 0.07 1.83 -9.11
N VAL A 81 -0.87 2.47 -8.41
CA VAL A 81 -1.51 3.71 -8.91
C VAL A 81 -0.50 4.86 -9.00
N MET A 82 0.37 5.03 -7.99
CA MET A 82 1.43 6.02 -8.03
C MET A 82 2.42 5.76 -9.16
N GLU A 83 2.72 4.49 -9.45
CA GLU A 83 3.56 4.08 -10.56
C GLU A 83 2.95 4.45 -11.93
N CYS A 84 1.65 4.23 -12.11
CA CYS A 84 0.93 4.67 -13.31
C CYS A 84 1.06 6.18 -13.56
N LEU A 85 1.17 6.97 -12.49
CA LEU A 85 1.27 8.43 -12.53
C LEU A 85 2.72 8.93 -12.73
N VAL A 86 3.74 8.06 -12.73
CA VAL A 86 5.12 8.47 -13.05
C VAL A 86 5.21 9.04 -14.46
N SER A 87 4.46 8.45 -15.41
CA SER A 87 4.39 8.92 -16.79
C SER A 87 3.70 10.29 -16.88
N PRO A 88 4.28 11.26 -17.60
CA PRO A 88 3.58 12.51 -17.90
C PRO A 88 2.38 12.31 -18.82
N GLN A 89 2.28 11.20 -19.56
CA GLN A 89 1.11 10.90 -20.41
C GLN A 89 -0.12 10.47 -19.58
N SER A 90 0.11 9.98 -18.36
CA SER A 90 -0.96 9.56 -17.44
C SER A 90 -1.56 10.73 -16.65
N ARG A 91 -1.04 11.96 -16.84
CA ARG A 91 -1.43 13.17 -16.09
C ARG A 91 -1.56 14.36 -17.03
N GLY A 92 -2.47 15.28 -16.72
CA GLY A 92 -2.54 16.55 -17.42
C GLY A 92 -1.47 17.54 -16.96
N ALA A 93 -1.53 18.77 -17.48
CA ALA A 93 -0.52 19.81 -17.25
C ALA A 93 -0.49 20.39 -15.82
N ALA A 94 -1.49 20.11 -14.97
CA ALA A 94 -1.49 20.63 -13.60
C ALA A 94 -0.40 19.95 -12.75
N GLN A 95 0.07 20.67 -11.72
CA GLN A 95 1.09 20.14 -10.80
C GLN A 95 0.60 18.98 -9.94
N GLU A 96 -0.71 18.85 -9.77
CA GLU A 96 -1.34 17.83 -8.94
C GLU A 96 -2.34 17.03 -9.78
N THR A 97 -2.28 15.71 -9.63
CA THR A 97 -3.28 14.78 -10.13
C THR A 97 -3.85 14.02 -8.95
N THR A 98 -5.17 14.03 -8.83
CA THR A 98 -5.87 13.23 -7.84
C THR A 98 -6.66 12.15 -8.54
N VAL A 99 -6.52 10.91 -8.04
CA VAL A 99 -7.22 9.73 -8.52
C VAL A 99 -8.17 9.25 -7.44
N ASN A 100 -9.46 9.33 -7.71
CA ASN A 100 -10.54 8.78 -6.91
C ASN A 100 -10.85 7.38 -7.41
N LEU A 101 -10.75 6.42 -6.51
CA LEU A 101 -11.00 5.01 -6.76
C LEU A 101 -12.28 4.62 -6.02
N LYS A 102 -13.21 4.01 -6.73
CA LYS A 102 -14.36 3.34 -6.15
C LYS A 102 -14.47 1.94 -6.73
N THR A 103 -14.52 0.94 -5.85
CA THR A 103 -14.74 -0.45 -6.23
C THR A 103 -16.04 -0.92 -5.62
N THR A 104 -16.91 -1.52 -6.43
CA THR A 104 -18.14 -2.17 -5.98
C THR A 104 -18.05 -3.67 -6.24
N ALA A 105 -18.34 -4.47 -5.22
CA ALA A 105 -18.45 -5.92 -5.30
C ALA A 105 -19.91 -6.34 -5.06
N GLY A 106 -20.46 -7.15 -5.95
CA GLY A 106 -21.79 -7.74 -5.81
C GLY A 106 -22.39 -8.18 -7.14
N GLY A 107 -23.41 -9.05 -7.08
CA GLY A 107 -24.10 -9.54 -8.28
C GLY A 107 -23.20 -10.32 -9.25
N GLY A 108 -22.16 -10.99 -8.72
CA GLY A 108 -21.19 -11.75 -9.51
C GLY A 108 -20.17 -10.91 -10.28
N LYS A 109 -20.06 -9.60 -10.00
CA LYS A 109 -19.16 -8.70 -10.72
C LYS A 109 -18.36 -7.81 -9.77
N LEU A 110 -17.19 -7.39 -10.24
CA LEU A 110 -16.39 -6.32 -9.68
C LEU A 110 -16.45 -5.13 -10.63
N GLN A 111 -16.76 -3.94 -10.12
CA GLN A 111 -16.82 -2.73 -10.93
C GLN A 111 -15.90 -1.67 -10.34
N HIS A 112 -14.99 -1.15 -11.15
CA HIS A 112 -14.11 -0.03 -10.81
C HIS A 112 -14.62 1.25 -11.47
N ASN A 113 -14.78 2.31 -10.67
CA ASN A 113 -14.95 3.67 -11.14
C ASN A 113 -13.70 4.46 -10.77
N ILE A 114 -13.02 4.97 -11.79
CA ILE A 114 -11.72 5.66 -11.68
C ILE A 114 -11.94 7.04 -12.28
N SER A 115 -11.69 8.06 -11.49
CA SER A 115 -11.90 9.45 -11.91
C SER A 115 -10.97 10.38 -11.15
N GLY A 116 -10.97 11.67 -11.52
CA GLY A 116 -10.34 12.69 -10.70
C GLY A 116 -9.68 13.78 -11.55
N PRO A 117 -9.35 14.91 -10.93
CA PRO A 117 -8.80 16.06 -11.63
C PRO A 117 -7.41 15.74 -12.18
N ASN A 118 -7.14 16.22 -13.39
CA ASN A 118 -5.84 16.09 -14.07
C ASN A 118 -5.39 14.64 -14.34
N LEU A 119 -6.30 13.66 -14.27
CA LEU A 119 -6.08 12.28 -14.73
C LEU A 119 -6.45 12.18 -16.21
N THR A 120 -5.56 11.64 -17.04
CA THR A 120 -5.81 11.41 -18.48
C THR A 120 -6.51 10.08 -18.72
N PRO A 121 -7.09 9.85 -19.92
CA PRO A 121 -7.61 8.54 -20.30
C PRO A 121 -6.56 7.42 -20.20
N GLU A 122 -5.32 7.69 -20.63
CA GLU A 122 -4.21 6.74 -20.54
C GLU A 122 -3.88 6.40 -19.08
N GLY A 123 -3.89 7.40 -18.20
CA GLY A 123 -3.71 7.20 -16.77
C GLY A 123 -4.83 6.35 -16.16
N ALA A 124 -6.08 6.61 -16.54
CA ALA A 124 -7.22 5.83 -16.07
C ALA A 124 -7.15 4.35 -16.53
N VAL A 125 -6.68 4.09 -17.75
CA VAL A 125 -6.45 2.72 -18.25
C VAL A 125 -5.37 2.02 -17.44
N CYS A 126 -4.21 2.65 -17.22
CA CYS A 126 -3.15 2.06 -16.40
C CYS A 126 -3.63 1.74 -14.98
N VAL A 127 -4.35 2.67 -14.34
CA VAL A 127 -4.90 2.47 -12.99
C VAL A 127 -5.91 1.32 -12.97
N LYS A 128 -6.74 1.20 -14.01
CA LYS A 128 -7.67 0.08 -14.15
C LYS A 128 -6.93 -1.26 -14.23
N GLU A 129 -5.90 -1.36 -15.07
CA GLU A 129 -5.11 -2.59 -15.20
C GLU A 129 -4.39 -2.95 -13.90
N ALA A 130 -3.90 -1.96 -13.16
CA ALA A 130 -3.31 -2.15 -11.83
C ALA A 130 -4.34 -2.71 -10.81
N LEU A 131 -5.57 -2.16 -10.80
CA LEU A 131 -6.67 -2.67 -9.99
C LEU A 131 -7.05 -4.10 -10.37
N ASP A 132 -7.27 -4.35 -11.66
CA ASP A 132 -7.67 -5.67 -12.15
C ASP A 132 -6.62 -6.73 -11.76
N ARG A 133 -5.33 -6.43 -11.94
CA ARG A 133 -4.22 -7.30 -11.53
C ARG A 133 -4.19 -7.52 -10.02
N HIS A 134 -4.35 -6.45 -9.24
CA HIS A 134 -4.34 -6.52 -7.78
C HIS A 134 -5.47 -7.42 -7.27
N PHE A 135 -6.71 -7.15 -7.68
CA PHE A 135 -7.88 -7.93 -7.24
C PHE A 135 -7.85 -9.38 -7.73
N ALA A 136 -7.26 -9.66 -8.90
CA ALA A 136 -7.05 -11.02 -9.38
C ALA A 136 -6.04 -11.81 -8.52
N ALA A 137 -5.08 -11.12 -7.88
CA ALA A 137 -4.09 -11.73 -6.99
C ALA A 137 -4.61 -11.98 -5.56
N VAL A 138 -5.76 -11.39 -5.17
CA VAL A 138 -6.36 -11.61 -3.85
C VAL A 138 -7.01 -13.00 -3.80
N GLN A 139 -6.51 -13.86 -2.91
CA GLN A 139 -6.94 -15.24 -2.84
C GLN A 139 -8.43 -15.37 -2.45
N GLY A 140 -9.20 -16.11 -3.25
CA GLY A 140 -10.62 -16.37 -2.97
C GLY A 140 -11.55 -15.16 -3.15
N PHE A 141 -11.04 -14.00 -3.56
CA PHE A 141 -11.82 -12.76 -3.61
C PHE A 141 -12.99 -12.82 -4.61
N ALA A 142 -12.81 -13.46 -5.76
CA ALA A 142 -13.89 -13.58 -6.76
C ALA A 142 -15.15 -14.25 -6.19
N ALA A 143 -14.99 -15.29 -5.36
CA ALA A 143 -16.11 -15.96 -4.71
C ALA A 143 -16.78 -15.06 -3.67
N LEU A 144 -15.98 -14.36 -2.86
CA LEU A 144 -16.47 -13.43 -1.85
C LEU A 144 -17.22 -12.24 -2.47
N ALA A 145 -16.69 -11.68 -3.57
CA ALA A 145 -17.33 -10.61 -4.32
C ALA A 145 -18.65 -11.06 -4.96
N ALA A 146 -18.73 -12.31 -5.44
CA ALA A 146 -19.97 -12.88 -5.97
C ALA A 146 -21.02 -13.10 -4.87
N ALA A 147 -20.60 -13.46 -3.65
CA ALA A 147 -21.47 -13.67 -2.50
C ALA A 147 -21.97 -12.37 -1.85
N ALA A 148 -21.37 -11.22 -2.16
CA ALA A 148 -21.78 -9.92 -1.61
C ALA A 148 -23.19 -9.52 -2.08
N ASN A 149 -24.15 -9.60 -1.16
CA ASN A 149 -25.54 -9.21 -1.37
C ASN A 149 -26.13 -8.60 -0.09
N PRO A 150 -26.55 -7.31 -0.08
CA PRO A 150 -26.52 -6.37 -1.20
C PRO A 150 -25.08 -6.01 -1.65
N PRO A 151 -24.91 -5.42 -2.84
CA PRO A 151 -23.59 -4.97 -3.28
C PRO A 151 -22.95 -4.00 -2.29
N VAL A 152 -21.64 -4.15 -2.09
CA VAL A 152 -20.83 -3.32 -1.19
C VAL A 152 -19.83 -2.51 -1.98
N SER A 153 -19.52 -1.29 -1.53
CA SER A 153 -18.53 -0.42 -2.16
C SER A 153 -17.46 0.00 -1.15
N GLY A 154 -16.23 0.14 -1.63
CA GLY A 154 -15.13 0.81 -0.96
C GLY A 154 -14.59 1.93 -1.83
N GLU A 155 -14.02 2.94 -1.18
CA GLU A 155 -13.46 4.12 -1.84
C GLU A 155 -12.07 4.43 -1.27
N ALA A 156 -11.19 4.97 -2.11
CA ALA A 156 -9.88 5.48 -1.74
C ALA A 156 -9.46 6.62 -2.68
N GLN A 157 -8.56 7.47 -2.22
CA GLN A 157 -8.00 8.55 -3.01
C GLN A 157 -6.47 8.48 -3.04
N VAL A 158 -5.88 8.73 -4.20
CA VAL A 158 -4.44 8.80 -4.40
C VAL A 158 -4.09 10.13 -5.04
N THR A 159 -3.24 10.92 -4.39
CA THR A 159 -2.75 12.20 -4.91
C THR A 159 -1.29 12.08 -5.31
N HIS A 160 -0.99 12.51 -6.53
CA HIS A 160 0.36 12.65 -7.09
C HIS A 160 0.65 14.13 -7.32
N LYS A 161 1.76 14.62 -6.79
CA LYS A 161 2.16 16.03 -6.90
C LYS A 161 3.56 16.14 -7.47
N ALA A 162 3.72 16.91 -8.54
CA ALA A 162 5.03 17.20 -9.13
C ALA A 162 5.98 17.82 -8.10
N GLY A 163 7.20 17.29 -8.00
CA GLY A 163 8.21 17.72 -7.02
C GLY A 163 8.05 17.11 -5.62
N VAL A 164 6.99 16.34 -5.37
CA VAL A 164 6.79 15.55 -4.13
C VAL A 164 6.71 14.05 -4.46
N SER A 165 6.12 13.73 -5.61
CA SER A 165 5.98 12.37 -6.11
C SER A 165 6.93 12.12 -7.28
N PRO A 166 7.46 10.90 -7.45
CA PRO A 166 8.31 10.54 -8.58
C PRO A 166 7.62 10.85 -9.91
N THR A 167 8.33 11.50 -10.81
CA THR A 167 7.83 11.88 -12.13
C THR A 167 8.96 11.81 -13.15
N VAL A 168 8.64 11.34 -14.35
CA VAL A 168 9.52 11.51 -15.50
C VAL A 168 9.18 12.83 -16.19
N ARG A 169 10.22 13.59 -16.56
CA ARG A 169 10.12 14.76 -17.43
C ARG A 169 10.95 14.48 -18.68
N LEU A 170 10.29 14.57 -19.83
CA LEU A 170 10.91 14.39 -21.14
C LEU A 170 11.06 15.76 -21.82
N GLY A 171 12.05 15.90 -22.70
CA GLY A 171 12.34 17.08 -23.48
C GLY A 171 13.37 18.04 -22.86
N GLU A 172 13.86 17.79 -21.65
CA GLU A 172 14.85 18.67 -21.00
C GLU A 172 16.24 18.56 -21.64
N ASN A 173 16.73 17.33 -21.79
CA ASN A 173 17.96 17.01 -22.52
C ASN A 173 17.99 15.51 -22.86
N GLU A 174 18.88 15.11 -23.75
CA GLU A 174 18.91 13.74 -24.26
C GLU A 174 19.23 12.69 -23.20
N SER A 175 20.12 13.01 -22.25
CA SER A 175 20.45 12.10 -21.16
C SER A 175 19.25 11.88 -20.21
N SER A 176 18.52 12.95 -19.90
CA SER A 176 17.28 12.88 -19.11
C SER A 176 16.20 12.09 -19.84
N ASP A 177 16.08 12.24 -21.17
CA ASP A 177 15.10 11.51 -21.96
C ASP A 177 15.39 10.01 -22.00
N VAL A 178 16.68 9.62 -22.12
CA VAL A 178 17.12 8.23 -21.99
C VAL A 178 16.78 7.69 -20.60
N ALA A 179 17.16 8.40 -19.54
CA ALA A 179 16.89 8.01 -18.16
C ALA A 179 15.39 7.86 -17.88
N GLY A 180 14.58 8.79 -18.42
CA GLY A 180 13.12 8.77 -18.35
C GLY A 180 12.51 7.59 -19.10
N ALA A 181 12.95 7.33 -20.32
CA ALA A 181 12.47 6.20 -21.13
C ALA A 181 12.76 4.85 -20.45
N VAL A 182 13.97 4.67 -19.93
CA VAL A 182 14.34 3.49 -19.14
C VAL A 182 13.47 3.37 -17.89
N ARG A 183 13.26 4.46 -17.14
CA ARG A 183 12.42 4.45 -15.94
C ARG A 183 10.97 4.04 -16.24
N LEU A 184 10.40 4.52 -17.34
CA LEU A 184 9.03 4.16 -17.73
C LEU A 184 8.92 2.68 -18.16
N ALA A 185 9.97 2.14 -18.80
CA ALA A 185 10.00 0.76 -19.25
C ALA A 185 10.16 -0.26 -18.10
N GLN A 186 10.76 0.12 -16.97
CA GLN A 186 11.04 -0.78 -15.85
C GLN A 186 9.82 -1.54 -15.29
N THR A 187 8.62 -0.96 -15.40
CA THR A 187 7.36 -1.60 -14.97
C THR A 187 6.98 -2.83 -15.78
N THR A 188 7.58 -2.99 -16.97
CA THR A 188 7.33 -4.09 -17.91
C THR A 188 8.36 -5.21 -17.81
N TRP A 189 9.37 -5.08 -16.95
CA TRP A 189 10.50 -6.01 -16.81
C TRP A 189 10.41 -6.89 -15.57
N CYS A 190 9.18 -7.22 -15.15
CA CYS A 190 8.93 -7.96 -13.92
C CYS A 190 9.64 -9.31 -13.84
N GLU A 191 9.80 -9.99 -14.96
CA GLU A 191 10.55 -11.25 -15.05
C GLU A 191 12.03 -11.09 -14.67
N CYS A 192 12.62 -9.91 -14.87
CA CYS A 192 13.99 -9.65 -14.48
C CYS A 192 14.16 -9.55 -12.96
N TYR A 193 13.10 -9.23 -12.22
CA TYR A 193 13.15 -9.02 -10.78
C TYR A 193 12.80 -10.28 -9.97
N GLU A 194 12.52 -11.43 -10.60
CA GLU A 194 12.19 -12.68 -9.90
C GLU A 194 13.21 -13.06 -8.80
N PRO A 195 14.54 -12.85 -8.96
CA PRO A 195 15.51 -13.10 -7.89
C PRO A 195 15.25 -12.30 -6.60
N TRP A 196 14.56 -11.16 -6.68
CA TRP A 196 14.25 -10.30 -5.54
C TRP A 196 12.82 -10.46 -5.01
N LYS A 197 12.03 -11.40 -5.54
CA LYS A 197 10.64 -11.64 -5.11
C LYS A 197 10.45 -11.82 -3.60
N ALA A 198 11.44 -12.37 -2.92
CA ALA A 198 11.45 -12.58 -1.47
C ALA A 198 12.70 -11.97 -0.78
N ALA A 199 13.45 -11.12 -1.47
CA ALA A 199 14.69 -10.52 -0.98
C ALA A 199 14.65 -8.99 -1.08
N ALA A 200 15.53 -8.32 -0.36
CA ALA A 200 15.77 -6.89 -0.54
C ALA A 200 16.43 -6.67 -1.91
N PRO A 201 15.94 -5.72 -2.74
CA PRO A 201 16.61 -5.35 -3.97
C PRO A 201 17.83 -4.48 -3.67
N HIS A 202 18.82 -4.51 -4.58
CA HIS A 202 20.06 -3.74 -4.48
C HIS A 202 20.19 -2.77 -5.66
N PRO A 203 20.85 -1.60 -5.47
CA PRO A 203 21.08 -0.67 -6.56
C PRO A 203 22.02 -1.28 -7.60
N LEU A 204 21.77 -0.98 -8.88
CA LEU A 204 22.62 -1.41 -10.00
C LEU A 204 23.13 -0.20 -10.76
N ASN A 205 24.45 -0.04 -10.85
CA ASN A 205 25.06 1.02 -11.64
C ASN A 205 25.32 0.53 -13.06
N ALA A 206 25.01 1.36 -14.04
CA ALA A 206 25.29 1.11 -15.44
C ALA A 206 25.72 2.38 -16.18
N THR A 207 26.42 2.19 -17.29
CA THR A 207 26.51 3.20 -18.35
C THR A 207 25.59 2.77 -19.49
N LEU A 208 24.63 3.62 -19.83
CA LEU A 208 23.74 3.44 -20.97
C LEU A 208 24.34 4.15 -22.18
N SER A 209 24.51 3.44 -23.30
CA SER A 209 25.16 3.97 -24.49
C SER A 209 24.38 3.70 -25.76
N SER A 210 24.37 4.68 -26.67
CA SER A 210 23.91 4.53 -28.05
C SER A 210 24.88 5.25 -28.98
N GLN A 211 25.09 4.69 -30.17
CA GLN A 211 25.96 5.22 -31.21
C GLN A 211 25.25 5.13 -32.56
N GLY A 212 25.30 6.19 -33.38
CA GLY A 212 24.77 6.22 -34.73
C GLY A 212 23.26 5.97 -34.84
N GLY A 213 22.49 6.28 -33.80
CA GLY A 213 21.05 5.99 -33.75
C GLY A 213 20.71 4.51 -33.53
N MET A 214 21.68 3.68 -33.13
CA MET A 214 21.46 2.29 -32.75
C MET A 214 20.69 2.17 -31.43
N ALA A 215 20.16 0.97 -31.17
CA ALA A 215 19.51 0.62 -29.92
C ALA A 215 20.39 0.94 -28.70
N LEU A 216 19.73 1.25 -27.58
CA LEU A 216 20.42 1.51 -26.32
C LEU A 216 21.08 0.22 -25.82
N THR A 217 22.29 0.33 -25.31
CA THR A 217 23.04 -0.77 -24.69
C THR A 217 23.38 -0.40 -23.26
N ALA A 218 23.52 -1.39 -22.38
CA ALA A 218 23.91 -1.16 -21.01
C ALA A 218 25.19 -1.92 -20.68
N LYS A 219 26.11 -1.22 -20.02
CA LYS A 219 27.26 -1.81 -19.37
C LYS A 219 27.09 -1.66 -17.86
N PHE A 220 26.72 -2.75 -17.19
CA PHE A 220 26.60 -2.78 -15.73
C PHE A 220 27.96 -2.91 -15.06
N GLU A 221 28.10 -2.27 -13.90
CA GLU A 221 29.18 -2.54 -12.96
C GLU A 221 28.99 -3.92 -12.30
N PRO A 222 30.05 -4.56 -11.79
CA PRO A 222 29.91 -5.80 -11.04
C PRO A 222 28.91 -5.65 -9.89
N ALA A 223 27.91 -6.54 -9.85
CA ALA A 223 26.90 -6.52 -8.81
C ALA A 223 27.45 -6.98 -7.45
N ALA A 224 26.82 -6.53 -6.37
CA ALA A 224 27.23 -6.86 -5.00
C ALA A 224 27.01 -8.35 -4.65
N ASP A 225 26.07 -9.02 -5.32
CA ASP A 225 25.66 -10.39 -5.01
C ASP A 225 25.13 -11.14 -6.26
N PRO A 226 25.01 -12.49 -6.20
CA PRO A 226 24.55 -13.30 -7.33
C PRO A 226 23.11 -13.05 -7.80
N ALA A 227 22.20 -12.62 -6.93
CA ALA A 227 20.83 -12.29 -7.33
C ALA A 227 20.84 -10.99 -8.14
N SER A 228 21.53 -9.96 -7.64
CA SER A 228 21.72 -8.68 -8.34
C SER A 228 22.44 -8.84 -9.68
N GLN A 229 23.40 -9.77 -9.77
CA GLN A 229 24.06 -10.11 -11.04
C GLN A 229 23.07 -10.67 -12.08
N LYS A 230 22.18 -11.59 -11.68
CA LYS A 230 21.13 -12.12 -12.57
C LYS A 230 20.14 -11.05 -13.03
N VAL A 231 19.80 -10.12 -12.14
CA VAL A 231 18.94 -8.99 -12.49
C VAL A 231 19.64 -8.10 -13.52
N ALA A 232 20.90 -7.71 -13.28
CA ALA A 232 21.68 -6.89 -14.22
C ALA A 232 21.80 -7.54 -15.61
N GLU A 233 22.05 -8.85 -15.67
CA GLU A 233 22.11 -9.62 -16.93
C GLU A 233 20.77 -9.58 -17.67
N CYS A 234 19.65 -9.78 -16.98
CA CYS A 234 18.33 -9.70 -17.59
C CYS A 234 18.01 -8.28 -18.08
N LEU A 235 18.27 -7.26 -17.26
CA LEU A 235 18.06 -5.85 -17.61
C LEU A 235 18.89 -5.43 -18.83
N SER A 236 20.12 -5.92 -18.96
CA SER A 236 20.96 -5.65 -20.13
C SER A 236 20.29 -6.08 -21.43
N GLY A 237 19.55 -7.20 -21.42
CA GLY A 237 18.78 -7.66 -22.58
C GLY A 237 17.52 -6.85 -22.86
N LYS A 238 16.93 -6.22 -21.84
CA LYS A 238 15.71 -5.39 -21.98
C LYS A 238 15.99 -3.98 -22.47
N ILE A 239 17.16 -3.45 -22.17
CA ILE A 239 17.52 -2.07 -22.46
C ILE A 239 17.55 -1.78 -23.97
N SER A 240 17.89 -2.77 -24.80
CA SER A 240 17.85 -2.62 -26.26
C SER A 240 16.46 -2.40 -26.84
N ASP A 241 15.41 -2.80 -26.12
CA ASP A 241 14.01 -2.65 -26.56
C ASP A 241 13.42 -1.28 -26.15
N VAL A 242 14.16 -0.49 -25.37
CA VAL A 242 13.71 0.84 -24.92
C VAL A 242 13.64 1.77 -26.11
N LYS A 243 12.42 2.24 -26.41
CA LYS A 243 12.19 3.23 -27.46
C LYS A 243 12.70 4.59 -27.02
N PHE A 244 13.64 5.12 -27.78
CA PHE A 244 14.23 6.45 -27.57
C PHE A 244 14.61 7.04 -28.92
N THR A 245 14.51 8.37 -29.04
CA THR A 245 14.94 9.11 -30.24
C THR A 245 16.29 9.76 -29.99
N ALA A 246 17.34 9.17 -30.56
CA ALA A 246 18.68 9.75 -30.54
C ALA A 246 18.69 11.08 -31.29
N ARG A 247 19.23 12.11 -30.64
CA ARG A 247 19.55 13.42 -31.22
C ARG A 247 21.05 13.58 -31.44
N SER A 248 21.86 12.87 -30.66
CA SER A 248 23.31 12.83 -30.78
C SER A 248 23.79 11.65 -31.62
N SER A 249 24.94 11.81 -32.28
CA SER A 249 25.64 10.70 -32.94
C SER A 249 26.19 9.67 -31.96
N GLN A 250 26.43 10.09 -30.71
CA GLN A 250 26.82 9.22 -29.61
C GLN A 250 26.30 9.80 -28.29
N ILE A 251 25.83 8.95 -27.40
CA ILE A 251 25.47 9.32 -26.03
C ILE A 251 25.96 8.25 -25.05
N ASN A 252 26.46 8.70 -23.90
CA ASN A 252 26.78 7.88 -22.74
C ASN A 252 26.11 8.50 -21.51
N VAL A 253 25.26 7.75 -20.84
CA VAL A 253 24.49 8.21 -19.67
C VAL A 253 24.83 7.29 -18.49
N PRO A 254 25.56 7.78 -17.47
CA PRO A 254 25.63 7.09 -16.19
C PRO A 254 24.22 6.99 -15.60
N TYR A 255 23.81 5.79 -15.21
CA TYR A 255 22.48 5.52 -14.69
C TYR A 255 22.55 4.54 -13.53
N THR A 256 21.97 4.95 -12.40
CA THR A 256 21.78 4.06 -11.24
C THR A 256 20.34 3.62 -11.21
N PHE A 257 20.12 2.31 -11.37
CA PHE A 257 18.85 1.69 -11.10
C PHE A 257 18.67 1.61 -9.58
N MET A 258 17.76 2.42 -9.06
CA MET A 258 17.34 2.38 -7.65
C MET A 258 16.06 1.55 -7.53
N PHE A 259 15.96 0.75 -6.48
CA PHE A 259 14.82 -0.14 -6.28
C PHE A 259 14.30 -0.05 -4.84
N VAL A 260 13.01 -0.27 -4.69
CA VAL A 260 12.33 -0.53 -3.41
C VAL A 260 11.44 -1.76 -3.58
N HIS A 261 10.97 -2.34 -2.49
CA HIS A 261 10.06 -3.48 -2.49
C HIS A 261 8.97 -3.27 -1.43
N SER A 262 7.84 -2.67 -1.80
CA SER A 262 6.74 -2.36 -0.85
C SER A 262 6.14 -3.59 -0.17
N GLY A 263 6.23 -4.77 -0.80
CA GLY A 263 5.79 -6.05 -0.23
C GLY A 263 6.78 -6.73 0.74
N ASN A 264 7.97 -6.18 0.97
CA ASN A 264 9.02 -6.81 1.78
C ASN A 264 9.53 -5.79 2.81
N ALA A 265 9.53 -6.14 4.10
CA ALA A 265 9.95 -5.23 5.16
C ALA A 265 11.47 -5.27 5.44
N ALA A 266 12.25 -6.02 4.66
CA ALA A 266 13.71 -6.07 4.81
C ALA A 266 14.32 -4.66 4.63
N PRO A 267 15.24 -4.24 5.52
CA PRO A 267 15.88 -2.94 5.42
C PRO A 267 16.81 -2.89 4.20
N LEU A 268 16.83 -1.72 3.53
CA LEU A 268 17.79 -1.44 2.46
C LEU A 268 18.97 -0.68 3.05
N THR A 269 20.13 -1.30 3.14
CA THR A 269 21.29 -0.73 3.88
C THR A 269 22.34 -0.07 2.99
N ASP A 270 22.33 -0.36 1.69
CA ASP A 270 23.30 0.07 0.69
C ASP A 270 22.76 1.17 -0.25
N VAL A 271 21.62 1.77 0.11
CA VAL A 271 20.98 2.86 -0.64
C VAL A 271 20.99 4.16 0.16
N PRO A 272 20.91 5.33 -0.50
CA PRO A 272 20.76 6.62 0.17
C PRO A 272 19.55 6.65 1.11
N PRO A 273 19.59 7.41 2.22
CA PRO A 273 18.50 7.46 3.20
C PRO A 273 17.13 7.82 2.61
N GLU A 274 17.10 8.63 1.55
CA GLU A 274 15.87 8.99 0.83
C GLU A 274 15.19 7.77 0.19
N VAL A 275 15.97 6.81 -0.32
CA VAL A 275 15.46 5.54 -0.86
C VAL A 275 14.97 4.64 0.28
N GLN A 276 15.65 4.67 1.44
CA GLN A 276 15.21 3.94 2.64
C GLN A 276 13.86 4.48 3.15
N ILE A 277 13.66 5.81 3.15
CA ILE A 277 12.36 6.41 3.48
C ILE A 277 11.29 5.93 2.50
N ARG A 278 11.61 5.88 1.19
CA ARG A 278 10.66 5.40 0.19
C ARG A 278 10.32 3.92 0.34
N GLN A 279 11.28 3.10 0.73
CA GLN A 279 11.05 1.70 1.11
C GLN A 279 10.05 1.63 2.27
N LEU A 280 10.33 2.36 3.35
CA LEU A 280 9.49 2.37 4.54
C LEU A 280 8.07 2.88 4.24
N ASP A 281 7.91 3.95 3.45
CA ASP A 281 6.58 4.46 3.05
C ASP A 281 5.79 3.45 2.20
N GLY A 282 6.46 2.71 1.33
CA GLY A 282 5.88 1.59 0.57
C GLY A 282 5.37 0.47 1.47
N VAL A 283 6.20 0.00 2.40
CA VAL A 283 5.84 -1.04 3.38
C VAL A 283 4.72 -0.57 4.31
N ARG A 284 4.82 0.68 4.78
CA ARG A 284 3.83 1.33 5.63
C ARG A 284 2.46 1.34 4.97
N THR A 285 2.38 1.66 3.68
CA THR A 285 1.14 1.63 2.91
C THR A 285 0.52 0.22 2.89
N GLN A 286 1.35 -0.83 2.71
CA GLN A 286 0.87 -2.21 2.76
C GLN A 286 0.39 -2.63 4.16
N ARG A 287 1.06 -2.18 5.23
CA ARG A 287 0.65 -2.46 6.62
C ARG A 287 -0.66 -1.76 6.97
N ALA A 288 -0.82 -0.49 6.59
CA ALA A 288 -2.05 0.26 6.79
C ALA A 288 -3.23 -0.40 6.08
N ALA A 289 -3.03 -0.85 4.83
CA ALA A 289 -4.04 -1.62 4.10
C ALA A 289 -4.46 -2.89 4.85
N ARG A 290 -3.49 -3.66 5.36
CA ARG A 290 -3.77 -4.89 6.14
C ARG A 290 -4.53 -4.60 7.43
N ALA A 291 -4.22 -3.51 8.12
CA ALA A 291 -4.94 -3.12 9.33
C ALA A 291 -6.41 -2.79 9.05
N VAL A 292 -6.69 -2.09 7.94
CA VAL A 292 -8.07 -1.80 7.50
C VAL A 292 -8.82 -3.07 7.09
N ILE A 293 -8.16 -4.00 6.39
CA ILE A 293 -8.75 -5.30 6.03
C ILE A 293 -9.08 -6.12 7.28
N ALA A 294 -8.17 -6.15 8.27
CA ALA A 294 -8.38 -6.85 9.54
C ALA A 294 -9.55 -6.24 10.33
N LEU A 295 -9.66 -4.91 10.36
CA LEU A 295 -10.82 -4.21 10.93
C LEU A 295 -12.13 -4.64 10.26
N GLY A 296 -12.14 -4.76 8.92
CA GLY A 296 -13.29 -5.28 8.19
C GLY A 296 -13.69 -6.69 8.62
N GLY A 297 -12.71 -7.58 8.85
CA GLY A 297 -12.96 -8.91 9.40
C GLY A 297 -13.57 -8.88 10.80
N ARG A 298 -13.03 -8.02 11.66
CA ARG A 298 -13.55 -7.80 13.02
C ARG A 298 -14.98 -7.26 13.02
N MET A 299 -15.29 -6.30 12.14
CA MET A 299 -16.65 -5.77 12.00
C MET A 299 -17.65 -6.84 11.55
N ALA A 300 -17.27 -7.71 10.62
CA ALA A 300 -18.10 -8.83 10.21
C ALA A 300 -18.34 -9.84 11.35
N ALA A 301 -17.29 -10.18 12.11
CA ALA A 301 -17.40 -11.08 13.26
C ALA A 301 -18.28 -10.50 14.37
N ALA A 302 -18.15 -9.20 14.67
CA ALA A 302 -18.97 -8.52 15.65
C ALA A 302 -20.45 -8.52 15.25
N GLN A 303 -20.76 -8.21 13.99
CA GLN A 303 -22.13 -8.27 13.48
C GLN A 303 -22.74 -9.68 13.56
N ALA A 304 -21.94 -10.71 13.26
CA ALA A 304 -22.38 -12.10 13.37
C ALA A 304 -22.68 -12.48 14.83
N TYR A 305 -21.81 -12.10 15.76
CA TYR A 305 -22.01 -12.36 17.19
C TYR A 305 -23.21 -11.59 17.75
N ASP A 306 -23.38 -10.31 17.39
CA ASP A 306 -24.54 -9.50 17.76
C ASP A 306 -25.85 -10.12 17.28
N ALA A 307 -25.87 -10.71 16.09
CA ALA A 307 -27.04 -11.39 15.56
C ALA A 307 -27.41 -12.63 16.40
N LEU A 308 -26.41 -13.40 16.86
CA LEU A 308 -26.63 -14.52 17.78
C LEU A 308 -27.15 -14.04 19.13
N GLY A 309 -26.55 -12.99 19.70
CA GLY A 309 -26.98 -12.38 20.96
C GLY A 309 -28.42 -11.87 20.91
N LYS A 310 -28.83 -11.24 19.80
CA LYS A 310 -30.23 -10.80 19.58
C LYS A 310 -31.20 -11.97 19.53
N LYS A 311 -30.86 -13.05 18.80
CA LYS A 311 -31.68 -14.26 18.74
C LYS A 311 -31.82 -14.93 20.11
N TYR A 312 -30.71 -15.08 20.83
CA TYR A 312 -30.70 -15.63 22.18
C TYR A 312 -31.54 -14.79 23.16
N ASN A 313 -31.41 -13.46 23.13
CA ASN A 313 -32.19 -12.58 24.00
C ASN A 313 -33.70 -12.62 23.71
N ALA A 314 -34.09 -12.85 22.46
CA ALA A 314 -35.49 -12.99 22.06
C ALA A 314 -36.05 -14.38 22.43
N ALA A 315 -35.27 -15.44 22.22
CA ALA A 315 -35.65 -16.82 22.50
C ALA A 315 -34.39 -17.64 22.90
N PRO A 316 -34.10 -17.80 24.19
CA PRO A 316 -32.87 -18.45 24.65
C PRO A 316 -32.66 -19.87 24.14
N ASP A 317 -33.74 -20.66 24.02
CA ASP A 317 -33.69 -22.04 23.53
C ASP A 317 -33.43 -22.14 22.00
N SER A 318 -33.48 -21.02 21.28
CA SER A 318 -33.28 -20.97 19.82
C SER A 318 -31.82 -20.91 19.39
N VAL A 319 -30.90 -20.62 20.32
CA VAL A 319 -29.47 -20.53 20.06
C VAL A 319 -28.72 -21.38 21.09
N PRO A 320 -28.07 -22.48 20.67
CA PRO A 320 -27.20 -23.25 21.55
C PRO A 320 -26.11 -22.38 22.18
N VAL A 321 -25.82 -22.58 23.46
CA VAL A 321 -24.71 -21.89 24.15
C VAL A 321 -23.38 -22.12 23.40
N GLU A 322 -23.20 -23.29 22.81
CA GLU A 322 -22.03 -23.61 21.97
C GLU A 322 -21.86 -22.64 20.80
N ASP A 323 -22.95 -22.21 20.15
CA ASP A 323 -22.90 -21.26 19.03
C ASP A 323 -22.52 -19.85 19.51
N LEU A 324 -23.00 -19.44 20.69
CA LEU A 324 -22.58 -18.18 21.32
C LEU A 324 -21.10 -18.24 21.71
N THR A 325 -20.63 -19.34 22.29
CA THR A 325 -19.21 -19.52 22.66
C THR A 325 -18.32 -19.49 21.42
N LYS A 326 -18.69 -20.21 20.34
CA LYS A 326 -17.95 -20.18 19.06
C LYS A 326 -17.96 -18.79 18.42
N GLY A 327 -19.11 -18.12 18.41
CA GLY A 327 -19.23 -16.77 17.87
C GLY A 327 -18.39 -15.74 18.62
N CYS A 328 -18.39 -15.80 19.96
CA CYS A 328 -17.50 -14.99 20.79
C CYS A 328 -16.02 -15.30 20.50
N ALA A 329 -15.63 -16.59 20.45
CA ALA A 329 -14.25 -16.97 20.19
C ALA A 329 -13.77 -16.46 18.82
N ALA A 330 -14.65 -16.49 17.80
CA ALA A 330 -14.37 -15.93 16.48
C ALA A 330 -14.19 -14.40 16.53
N LEU A 331 -15.04 -13.68 17.27
CA LEU A 331 -14.90 -12.24 17.48
C LEU A 331 -13.55 -11.89 18.15
N LEU A 332 -13.22 -12.55 19.27
CA LEU A 332 -11.97 -12.32 19.98
C LEU A 332 -10.74 -12.65 19.12
N ALA A 333 -10.81 -13.70 18.29
CA ALA A 333 -9.74 -14.01 17.33
C ALA A 333 -9.56 -12.90 16.28
N THR A 334 -10.64 -12.26 15.83
CA THR A 334 -10.54 -11.11 14.91
C THR A 334 -10.06 -9.83 15.59
N ASP A 335 -10.36 -9.62 16.88
CA ASP A 335 -9.75 -8.53 17.64
C ASP A 335 -8.23 -8.73 17.78
N ASP A 336 -7.78 -9.97 18.03
CA ASP A 336 -6.36 -10.31 18.07
C ASP A 336 -5.66 -10.11 16.74
N ALA A 337 -6.28 -10.55 15.63
CA ALA A 337 -5.75 -10.32 14.30
C ALA A 337 -5.62 -8.82 13.97
N TRP A 338 -6.62 -8.00 14.36
CA TRP A 338 -6.55 -6.55 14.16
C TRP A 338 -5.44 -5.91 15.00
N LEU A 339 -5.33 -6.27 16.29
CA LEU A 339 -4.22 -5.82 17.15
C LEU A 339 -2.86 -6.20 16.59
N GLU A 340 -2.70 -7.41 16.06
CA GLU A 340 -1.46 -7.84 15.43
C GLU A 340 -1.09 -6.93 14.25
N THR A 341 -2.04 -6.64 13.35
CA THR A 341 -1.79 -5.75 12.21
C THR A 341 -1.43 -4.32 12.62
N LEU A 342 -2.02 -3.79 13.69
CA LEU A 342 -1.68 -2.48 14.23
C LEU A 342 -0.29 -2.45 14.87
N ASN A 343 0.13 -3.52 15.55
CA ASN A 343 1.50 -3.63 16.07
C ASN A 343 2.54 -3.71 14.93
N GLN A 344 2.24 -4.43 13.85
CA GLN A 344 3.11 -4.45 12.66
C GLN A 344 3.18 -3.08 11.96
N GLN A 345 2.10 -2.30 11.99
CA GLN A 345 2.08 -0.92 11.52
C GLN A 345 2.98 -0.02 12.40
N LEU A 346 2.83 -0.14 13.73
CA LEU A 346 3.61 0.64 14.69
C LEU A 346 5.13 0.41 14.52
N GLU A 347 5.54 -0.84 14.28
CA GLU A 347 6.95 -1.17 14.04
C GLU A 347 7.54 -0.35 12.88
N ILE A 348 6.82 -0.23 11.77
CA ILE A 348 7.28 0.53 10.60
C ILE A 348 7.24 2.04 10.86
N ASP A 349 6.25 2.54 11.59
CA ASP A 349 6.18 3.95 11.98
C ASP A 349 7.35 4.33 12.90
N GLU A 350 7.72 3.47 13.85
CA GLU A 350 8.86 3.67 14.74
C GLU A 350 10.20 3.59 13.99
N GLN A 351 10.36 2.65 13.05
CA GLN A 351 11.54 2.60 12.17
C GLN A 351 11.68 3.87 11.32
N THR A 352 10.56 4.37 10.78
CA THR A 352 10.51 5.60 10.00
C THR A 352 10.92 6.80 10.85
N LEU A 353 10.34 6.94 12.04
CA LEU A 353 10.68 8.01 12.97
C LEU A 353 12.18 7.97 13.32
N ALA A 354 12.72 6.79 13.62
CA ALA A 354 14.14 6.63 13.95
C ALA A 354 15.06 7.10 12.79
N LEU A 355 14.74 6.71 11.54
CA LEU A 355 15.52 7.12 10.37
C LEU A 355 15.45 8.65 10.17
N VAL A 356 14.26 9.24 10.27
CA VAL A 356 14.10 10.69 10.10
C VAL A 356 14.80 11.47 11.22
N GLN A 357 14.81 10.96 12.46
CA GLN A 357 15.58 11.56 13.55
C GLN A 357 17.09 11.53 13.27
N GLN A 358 17.61 10.42 12.71
CA GLN A 358 19.01 10.33 12.30
C GLN A 358 19.35 11.34 11.19
N LEU A 359 18.43 11.56 10.25
CA LEU A 359 18.60 12.56 9.19
C LEU A 359 18.55 13.99 9.73
N LYS A 360 17.61 14.27 10.62
CA LYS A 360 17.50 15.57 11.30
C LYS A 360 18.75 15.93 12.09
N ALA A 361 19.38 14.95 12.73
CA ALA A 361 20.64 15.16 13.45
C ALA A 361 21.78 15.64 12.52
N LYS A 362 21.70 15.35 11.22
CA LYS A 362 22.67 15.79 10.20
C LYS A 362 22.23 17.04 9.44
N ASP A 363 20.93 17.21 9.25
CA ASP A 363 20.32 18.31 8.50
C ASP A 363 18.99 18.72 9.14
N ALA A 364 18.94 19.92 9.71
CA ALA A 364 17.76 20.43 10.42
C ALA A 364 16.52 20.59 9.53
N GLU A 365 16.67 20.58 8.19
CA GLU A 365 15.54 20.65 7.26
C GLU A 365 14.56 19.49 7.45
N TRP A 366 15.01 18.33 7.97
CA TRP A 366 14.20 17.14 8.27
C TRP A 366 13.18 17.28 9.42
N GLY A 367 13.05 18.48 10.01
CA GLY A 367 12.19 18.73 11.16
C GLY A 367 10.70 18.45 10.91
N ARG A 368 10.20 18.74 9.70
CA ARG A 368 8.79 18.49 9.35
C ARG A 368 8.50 17.01 9.16
N ALA A 369 9.41 16.28 8.51
CA ALA A 369 9.30 14.84 8.42
C ALA A 369 9.28 14.19 9.81
N GLU A 370 10.09 14.68 10.76
CA GLU A 370 10.11 14.12 12.12
C GLU A 370 8.77 14.31 12.83
N GLU A 371 8.18 15.50 12.73
CA GLU A 371 6.86 15.79 13.32
C GLU A 371 5.76 14.91 12.70
N ALA A 372 5.77 14.75 11.38
CA ALA A 372 4.84 13.85 10.69
C ALA A 372 5.01 12.38 11.13
N SER A 373 6.25 11.90 11.27
CA SER A 373 6.53 10.54 11.76
C SER A 373 6.11 10.35 13.22
N LYS A 374 6.30 11.34 14.10
CA LYS A 374 5.82 11.30 15.49
C LYS A 374 4.31 11.19 15.55
N ASN A 375 3.61 12.03 14.79
CA ASN A 375 2.15 12.00 14.74
C ASN A 375 1.64 10.65 14.22
N ALA A 376 2.32 10.03 13.24
CA ALA A 376 1.96 8.69 12.77
C ALA A 376 2.09 7.64 13.89
N VAL A 377 3.22 7.63 14.63
CA VAL A 377 3.43 6.74 15.79
C VAL A 377 2.35 6.93 16.86
N ASP A 378 2.02 8.18 17.18
CA ASP A 378 1.03 8.50 18.23
C ASP A 378 -0.38 8.07 17.83
N VAL A 379 -0.76 8.28 16.57
CA VAL A 379 -2.05 7.81 16.02
C VAL A 379 -2.13 6.29 16.08
N THR A 380 -1.11 5.56 15.64
CA THR A 380 -1.13 4.09 15.70
C THR A 380 -1.15 3.56 17.13
N LYS A 381 -0.49 4.22 18.08
CA LYS A 381 -0.60 3.90 19.52
C LYS A 381 -2.03 4.09 20.03
N GLN A 382 -2.70 5.18 19.62
CA GLN A 382 -4.10 5.41 19.97
C GLN A 382 -5.04 4.35 19.38
N ASP A 383 -4.81 3.93 18.12
CA ASP A 383 -5.58 2.86 17.49
C ASP A 383 -5.40 1.52 18.22
N ILE A 384 -4.17 1.20 18.65
CA ILE A 384 -3.88 0.00 19.46
C ILE A 384 -4.64 0.03 20.79
N GLU A 385 -4.64 1.17 21.50
CA GLU A 385 -5.38 1.29 22.77
C GLU A 385 -6.89 1.16 22.55
N THR A 386 -7.42 1.72 21.45
CA THR A 386 -8.83 1.57 21.07
C THR A 386 -9.16 0.09 20.81
N ALA A 387 -8.32 -0.62 20.06
CA ALA A 387 -8.50 -2.04 19.77
C ALA A 387 -8.43 -2.90 21.05
N LYS A 388 -7.53 -2.59 21.99
CA LYS A 388 -7.48 -3.27 23.31
C LYS A 388 -8.76 -3.06 24.13
N GLN A 389 -9.30 -1.85 24.12
CA GLN A 389 -10.56 -1.53 24.81
C GLN A 389 -11.73 -2.29 24.19
N MET A 390 -11.79 -2.34 22.85
CA MET A 390 -12.81 -3.11 22.12
C MET A 390 -12.75 -4.58 22.48
N LYS A 391 -11.56 -5.21 22.38
CA LYS A 391 -11.35 -6.61 22.79
C LYS A 391 -11.80 -6.87 24.22
N THR A 392 -11.47 -5.98 25.15
CA THR A 392 -11.89 -6.10 26.57
C THR A 392 -13.41 -6.03 26.71
N GLY A 393 -14.06 -5.13 25.98
CA GLY A 393 -15.51 -5.02 25.92
C GLY A 393 -16.18 -6.27 25.36
N ASP A 394 -15.65 -6.81 24.26
CA ASP A 394 -16.16 -8.01 23.59
C ASP A 394 -15.99 -9.25 24.48
N ALA A 395 -14.83 -9.40 25.13
CA ALA A 395 -14.59 -10.46 26.11
C ALA A 395 -15.57 -10.39 27.29
N GLY A 396 -15.95 -9.17 27.70
CA GLY A 396 -16.96 -8.96 28.74
C GLY A 396 -18.39 -9.32 28.31
N ALA A 397 -18.67 -9.34 27.00
CA ALA A 397 -19.96 -9.71 26.42
C ALA A 397 -20.06 -11.22 26.08
N CYS A 398 -18.96 -11.96 26.20
CA CYS A 398 -18.94 -13.40 25.99
C CYS A 398 -19.67 -14.17 27.10
N PRO A 399 -20.27 -15.34 26.79
CA PRO A 399 -20.83 -16.21 27.81
C PRO A 399 -19.73 -16.58 28.81
N ARG A 400 -20.00 -16.43 30.10
CA ARG A 400 -19.07 -16.94 31.12
C ARG A 400 -19.19 -18.46 31.15
N ASP A 401 -18.06 -19.17 31.20
CA ASP A 401 -18.06 -20.60 31.40
C ASP A 401 -18.92 -20.94 32.63
N ALA A 402 -19.96 -21.74 32.41
CA ALA A 402 -20.71 -22.33 33.50
C ALA A 402 -19.76 -23.31 34.20
N LYS A 403 -19.21 -22.91 35.35
CA LYS A 403 -18.51 -23.84 36.24
C LYS A 403 -19.44 -24.93 36.75
#